data_AF-A0A5E4BCN3-F1
#
_entry.id   AF-A0A5E4BCN3-F1
#
_cell.length_a   1.000
_cell.length_b   1.000
_cell.length_c   1.000
_cell.angle_alpha   90.00
_cell.angle_beta   90.00
_cell.angle_gamma   90.00
#
_symmetry.space_group_name_H-M   'P 1'
#
loop_
_entity.id
_entity.type
_entity.pdbx_description
1 polymer ?
#
loop_
_entity_poly.entity_id
_entity_poly.type
_entity_poly.pdbx_seq_one_letter_code
_entity_poly.pdbx_strand_id
1 'polypeptide(L)'
;MTSRERGGGLGQEQLVTNCFLPSSSWLNPEEGITVYFHAIIPKHVTFDPMLHTVFIRGGEELGQPEWSDACEMYYTEDLHEYGSLIEGSIAIPRQSLDRAIPYKYVLHCGQGSNCTVEYEYIYEQPQKAGEHVNRCLCVKSSLLRSGDWHQYDDIICMRPPGTLEKFQNLFTNKIKKELLKGKKMAAKIMLGRIFSILQTWNPINLRNFFTQFRQFYSVVQVPMIYEGKAQPWHSLGLREEEVSVFPQSPVALVWVVRVS
;
A
#
# COMPACT_ATOMS: atom_id res chain seq x y z
N MET A 1 47.67 -36.44 42.66
CA MET A 1 48.36 -35.14 42.67
C MET A 1 47.78 -34.33 41.52
N THR A 2 46.72 -33.57 41.81
CA THR A 2 46.70 -32.10 41.96
C THR A 2 46.47 -31.41 40.62
N SER A 3 45.24 -30.95 40.33
CA SER A 3 44.77 -29.56 40.55
C SER A 3 45.02 -28.69 39.30
N ARG A 4 44.22 -27.71 38.85
CA ARG A 4 42.90 -27.15 39.19
C ARG A 4 42.64 -26.04 38.14
N GLU A 5 41.39 -25.91 37.74
CA GLU A 5 40.64 -24.76 37.16
C GLU A 5 41.35 -23.38 37.00
N ARG A 6 40.97 -22.57 35.98
CA ARG A 6 39.85 -21.58 36.01
C ARG A 6 40.07 -20.33 35.11
N GLY A 7 38.97 -19.86 34.49
CA GLY A 7 38.68 -18.45 34.13
C GLY A 7 38.84 -18.10 32.65
N GLY A 8 37.90 -17.44 31.95
CA GLY A 8 36.62 -16.82 32.30
C GLY A 8 36.27 -15.69 31.30
N GLY A 9 34.96 -15.45 31.08
CA GLY A 9 34.39 -14.22 30.48
C GLY A 9 34.31 -14.19 28.94
N LEU A 10 33.15 -14.25 28.28
CA LEU A 10 31.98 -13.33 28.22
C LEU A 10 31.99 -12.52 26.91
N GLY A 11 30.90 -12.69 26.15
CA GLY A 11 30.30 -11.62 25.35
C GLY A 11 30.66 -11.58 23.86
N GLN A 12 29.74 -12.06 23.03
CA GLN A 12 29.28 -11.25 21.89
C GLN A 12 27.90 -11.76 21.44
N GLU A 13 26.88 -10.99 21.81
CA GLU A 13 25.63 -10.85 21.07
C GLU A 13 25.96 -10.45 19.63
N GLN A 14 25.34 -11.13 18.67
CA GLN A 14 25.06 -10.56 17.35
C GLN A 14 23.74 -11.16 16.83
N LEU A 15 22.65 -10.55 17.31
CA LEU A 15 21.33 -10.58 16.69
C LEU A 15 21.28 -9.39 15.73
N VAL A 16 21.54 -9.59 14.43
CA VAL A 16 21.25 -8.59 13.40
C VAL A 16 20.91 -9.30 12.08
N THR A 17 19.60 -9.35 11.81
CA THR A 17 18.93 -9.31 10.50
C THR A 17 19.54 -10.11 9.33
N ASN A 18 18.99 -11.32 9.11
CA ASN A 18 18.80 -11.84 7.76
C ASN A 18 17.32 -11.72 7.42
N CYS A 19 16.93 -10.59 6.81
CA CYS A 19 15.69 -10.54 6.04
C CYS A 19 15.91 -11.43 4.80
N PHE A 20 15.31 -12.61 4.83
CA PHE A 20 15.16 -13.47 3.66
C PHE A 20 14.37 -12.70 2.60
N LEU A 21 15.01 -12.37 1.48
CA LEU A 21 14.32 -11.93 0.27
C LEU A 21 13.69 -13.17 -0.39
N PRO A 22 12.37 -13.21 -0.68
CA PRO A 22 11.82 -14.24 -1.54
C PRO A 22 12.30 -14.01 -2.98
N SER A 23 12.63 -15.10 -3.65
CA SER A 23 13.05 -15.15 -5.05
C SER A 23 11.97 -14.60 -5.98
N SER A 24 12.16 -13.38 -6.47
CA SER A 24 11.36 -12.79 -7.56
C SER A 24 12.26 -12.42 -8.74
N SER A 25 12.95 -13.42 -9.31
CA SER A 25 13.73 -13.22 -10.54
C SER A 25 12.98 -13.76 -11.75
N TRP A 26 11.85 -13.16 -12.10
CA TRP A 26 11.18 -13.43 -13.38
C TRP A 26 11.63 -12.50 -14.51
N LEU A 27 12.34 -11.41 -14.18
CA LEU A 27 12.80 -10.42 -15.15
C LEU A 27 14.27 -10.11 -14.89
N ASN A 28 15.02 -9.87 -15.97
CA ASN A 28 16.33 -9.24 -15.83
C ASN A 28 16.14 -7.92 -15.06
N PRO A 29 17.03 -7.53 -14.13
CA PRO A 29 16.92 -6.26 -13.40
C PRO A 29 16.81 -5.03 -14.33
N GLU A 30 17.32 -5.16 -15.56
CA GLU A 30 17.23 -4.16 -16.63
C GLU A 30 15.89 -4.15 -17.38
N GLU A 31 14.97 -5.09 -17.13
CA GLU A 31 13.68 -5.22 -17.84
C GLU A 31 12.47 -4.96 -16.93
N GLY A 32 12.65 -5.05 -15.62
CA GLY A 32 11.62 -4.78 -14.62
C GLY A 32 11.68 -3.37 -14.02
N ILE A 33 10.57 -2.96 -13.39
CA ILE A 33 10.48 -1.84 -12.45
C ILE A 33 9.92 -2.39 -11.14
N THR A 34 10.57 -2.10 -10.02
CA THR A 34 10.03 -2.48 -8.71
C THR A 34 8.90 -1.54 -8.34
N VAL A 35 7.79 -2.11 -7.90
CA VAL A 35 6.67 -1.40 -7.32
C VAL A 35 6.62 -1.75 -5.85
N TYR A 36 6.74 -0.74 -4.98
CA TYR A 36 6.54 -0.83 -3.54
C TYR A 36 5.12 -0.43 -3.19
N PHE A 37 4.34 -1.34 -2.63
CA PHE A 37 2.99 -1.07 -2.16
C PHE A 37 3.02 -0.69 -0.69
N HIS A 38 2.26 0.35 -0.34
CA HIS A 38 2.09 0.85 1.02
C HIS A 38 0.59 0.91 1.29
N ALA A 39 0.10 0.19 2.27
CA ALA A 39 -1.34 0.17 2.60
C ALA A 39 -1.58 0.04 4.10
N ILE A 40 -2.79 0.43 4.53
CA ILE A 40 -3.17 0.37 5.94
C ILE A 40 -4.34 -0.59 6.11
N ILE A 41 -4.18 -1.58 6.98
CA ILE A 41 -5.29 -2.40 7.46
C ILE A 41 -5.88 -1.69 8.68
N PRO A 42 -7.14 -1.22 8.62
CA PRO A 42 -7.71 -0.45 9.71
C PRO A 42 -8.02 -1.35 10.91
N LYS A 43 -7.90 -0.80 12.13
CA LYS A 43 -8.04 -1.55 13.40
C LYS A 43 -9.33 -2.35 13.57
N HIS A 44 -10.42 -1.92 12.94
CA HIS A 44 -11.71 -2.60 13.05
C HIS A 44 -11.78 -3.89 12.21
N VAL A 45 -10.80 -4.13 11.36
CA VAL A 45 -10.58 -5.43 10.73
C VAL A 45 -9.80 -6.28 11.73
N THR A 46 -10.31 -7.48 12.04
CA THR A 46 -9.61 -8.45 12.88
C THR A 46 -8.40 -8.98 12.11
N PHE A 47 -7.29 -8.24 12.14
CA PHE A 47 -6.03 -8.59 11.51
C PHE A 47 -5.01 -8.95 12.58
N ASP A 48 -4.53 -10.19 12.53
CA ASP A 48 -3.43 -10.66 13.36
C ASP A 48 -2.26 -11.00 12.43
N PRO A 49 -1.16 -10.24 12.45
CA PRO A 49 -0.01 -10.48 11.57
C PRO A 49 0.70 -11.81 11.85
N MET A 50 0.42 -12.48 12.98
CA MET A 50 0.95 -13.81 13.29
C MET A 50 0.11 -14.94 12.69
N LEU A 51 -1.17 -14.68 12.39
CA LEU A 51 -2.13 -15.69 11.95
C LEU A 51 -2.62 -15.46 10.52
N HIS A 52 -2.53 -14.23 10.02
CA HIS A 52 -3.06 -13.83 8.73
C HIS A 52 -1.94 -13.37 7.80
N THR A 53 -2.08 -13.72 6.52
CA THR A 53 -1.19 -13.27 5.46
C THR A 53 -1.98 -12.41 4.48
N VAL A 54 -1.35 -11.36 3.97
CA VAL A 54 -1.98 -10.45 3.03
C VAL A 54 -1.23 -10.53 1.71
N PHE A 55 -1.96 -10.68 0.62
CA PHE A 55 -1.42 -10.69 -0.72
C PHE A 55 -2.08 -9.62 -1.59
N ILE A 56 -1.36 -9.21 -2.62
CA ILE A 56 -1.93 -8.53 -3.77
C ILE A 56 -2.15 -9.57 -4.87
N ARG A 57 -3.33 -9.52 -5.48
CA ARG A 57 -3.70 -10.24 -6.70
C ARG A 57 -4.13 -9.24 -7.76
N GLY A 58 -3.84 -9.50 -9.03
CA GLY A 58 -4.28 -8.58 -10.09
C GLY A 58 -4.08 -9.15 -11.50
N GLY A 59 -4.05 -8.25 -12.48
CA GLY A 59 -3.87 -8.61 -13.89
C GLY A 59 -2.55 -9.34 -14.16
N GLU A 60 -2.43 -9.87 -15.37
CA GLU A 60 -1.27 -10.66 -15.82
C GLU A 60 0.07 -9.95 -15.63
N GLU A 61 0.08 -8.61 -15.62
CA GLU A 61 1.29 -7.82 -15.39
C GLU A 61 1.87 -7.96 -13.97
N LEU A 62 1.06 -8.38 -12.99
CA LEU A 62 1.50 -8.64 -11.61
C LEU A 62 1.88 -10.11 -11.40
N GLY A 63 1.26 -11.04 -12.13
CA GLY A 63 1.54 -12.46 -11.95
C GLY A 63 0.76 -13.32 -12.93
N GLN A 64 1.29 -14.53 -13.19
CA GLN A 64 0.60 -15.55 -13.97
C GLN A 64 0.38 -16.80 -13.11
N PRO A 65 -0.84 -17.35 -13.07
CA PRO A 65 -2.05 -16.86 -13.74
C PRO A 65 -2.55 -15.52 -13.17
N GLU A 66 -3.35 -14.78 -13.95
CA GLU A 66 -4.00 -13.58 -13.41
C GLU A 66 -4.83 -13.91 -12.16
N TRP A 67 -4.93 -12.94 -11.25
CA TRP A 67 -5.65 -13.08 -9.99
C TRP A 67 -5.16 -14.21 -9.08
N SER A 68 -3.87 -14.58 -9.17
CA SER A 68 -3.16 -15.38 -8.16
C SER A 68 -2.44 -14.49 -7.14
N ASP A 69 -2.01 -15.07 -6.01
CA ASP A 69 -1.17 -14.40 -5.02
C ASP A 69 0.17 -13.99 -5.68
N ALA A 70 0.33 -12.70 -5.95
CA ALA A 70 1.44 -12.17 -6.74
C ALA A 70 2.48 -11.44 -5.87
N CYS A 71 2.03 -10.65 -4.91
CA CYS A 71 2.90 -9.93 -3.99
C CYS A 71 2.43 -10.19 -2.56
N GLU A 72 3.29 -10.81 -1.74
CA GLU A 72 3.06 -10.88 -0.30
C GLU A 72 3.30 -9.51 0.33
N MET A 73 2.46 -9.15 1.29
CA MET A 73 2.55 -7.93 2.07
C MET A 73 2.98 -8.28 3.49
N TYR A 74 3.93 -7.53 4.02
CA TYR A 74 4.50 -7.71 5.34
C TYR A 74 4.05 -6.61 6.28
N TYR A 75 3.76 -6.98 7.52
CA TYR A 75 3.52 -6.01 8.58
C TYR A 75 4.79 -5.22 8.89
N THR A 76 4.67 -3.89 8.90
CA THR A 76 5.79 -2.99 9.19
C THR A 76 5.63 -2.26 10.52
N GLU A 77 4.45 -1.72 10.81
CA GLU A 77 4.26 -0.76 11.92
C GLU A 77 2.84 -0.83 12.51
N ASP A 78 2.75 -0.74 13.85
CA ASP A 78 1.48 -0.53 14.56
C ASP A 78 1.16 0.97 14.55
N LEU A 79 0.06 1.34 13.89
CA LEU A 79 -0.46 2.70 13.84
C LEU A 79 -1.51 2.94 14.94
N HIS A 80 -1.54 2.08 15.96
CA HIS A 80 -2.35 2.14 17.16
C HIS A 80 -3.86 2.17 16.91
N GLU A 81 -4.48 3.35 17.01
CA GLU A 81 -5.91 3.52 16.74
C GLU A 81 -6.24 3.50 15.24
N TYR A 82 -5.24 3.75 14.38
CA TYR A 82 -5.42 3.83 12.93
C TYR A 82 -5.28 2.47 12.23
N GLY A 83 -4.71 1.47 12.90
CA GLY A 83 -4.58 0.11 12.40
C GLY A 83 -3.12 -0.32 12.21
N SER A 84 -2.85 -1.10 11.18
CA SER A 84 -1.53 -1.66 10.91
C SER A 84 -1.05 -1.24 9.53
N LEU A 85 0.20 -0.77 9.44
CA LEU A 85 0.86 -0.52 8.16
C LEU A 85 1.41 -1.85 7.63
N ILE A 86 1.14 -2.10 6.36
CA ILE A 86 1.72 -3.21 5.62
C ILE A 86 2.44 -2.70 4.36
N GLU A 87 3.53 -3.36 4.00
CA GLU A 87 4.33 -3.03 2.83
C GLU A 87 4.72 -4.30 2.07
N GLY A 88 4.82 -4.19 0.74
CA GLY A 88 5.24 -5.30 -0.11
C GLY A 88 5.86 -4.75 -1.39
N SER A 89 6.56 -5.60 -2.12
CA SER A 89 7.18 -5.19 -3.38
C SER A 89 7.13 -6.27 -4.44
N ILE A 90 6.95 -5.86 -5.69
CA ILE A 90 6.99 -6.75 -6.84
C ILE A 90 7.68 -6.08 -8.02
N ALA A 91 8.38 -6.85 -8.83
CA ALA A 91 8.90 -6.37 -10.11
C ALA A 91 7.86 -6.57 -11.22
N ILE A 92 7.51 -5.50 -11.93
CA ILE A 92 6.61 -5.56 -13.10
C ILE A 92 7.41 -5.33 -14.39
N PRO A 93 6.97 -5.87 -15.54
CA PRO A 93 7.60 -5.59 -16.84
C PRO A 93 7.55 -4.10 -17.20
N ARG A 94 8.63 -3.55 -17.77
CA ARG A 94 8.65 -2.15 -18.27
C ARG A 94 7.60 -1.84 -19.34
N GLN A 95 7.17 -2.84 -20.10
CA GLN A 95 6.07 -2.70 -21.06
C GLN A 95 4.70 -2.44 -20.40
N SER A 96 4.61 -2.59 -19.09
CA SER A 96 3.42 -2.30 -18.29
C SER A 96 3.35 -0.85 -17.80
N LEU A 97 4.39 -0.04 -18.06
CA LEU A 97 4.39 1.39 -17.76
C LEU A 97 3.29 2.13 -18.53
N ASP A 98 2.76 3.18 -17.90
CA ASP A 98 1.68 4.03 -18.42
C ASP A 98 0.38 3.27 -18.78
N ARG A 99 0.28 1.99 -18.41
CA ARG A 99 -0.92 1.15 -18.55
C ARG A 99 -1.61 1.02 -17.21
N ALA A 100 -2.92 0.79 -17.27
CA ALA A 100 -3.74 0.52 -16.10
C ALA A 100 -3.70 -0.98 -15.78
N ILE A 101 -3.27 -1.31 -14.57
CA ILE A 101 -3.18 -2.69 -14.09
C ILE A 101 -4.19 -2.84 -12.94
N PRO A 102 -5.25 -3.64 -13.09
CA PRO A 102 -6.19 -3.89 -12.01
C PRO A 102 -5.57 -4.78 -10.94
N TYR A 103 -5.83 -4.47 -9.66
CA TYR A 103 -5.40 -5.31 -8.55
C TYR A 103 -6.31 -5.16 -7.32
N LYS A 104 -6.15 -6.09 -6.37
CA LYS A 104 -6.79 -6.08 -5.06
C LYS A 104 -5.91 -6.68 -3.97
N TYR A 105 -6.13 -6.19 -2.77
CA TYR A 105 -5.67 -6.85 -1.55
C TYR A 105 -6.57 -8.04 -1.20
N VAL A 106 -5.92 -9.10 -0.71
CA VAL A 106 -6.54 -10.35 -0.30
C VAL A 106 -5.99 -10.77 1.04
N LEU A 107 -6.88 -11.00 2.00
CA LEU A 107 -6.54 -11.49 3.32
C LEU A 107 -6.77 -13.00 3.38
N HIS A 108 -5.72 -13.74 3.73
CA HIS A 108 -5.80 -15.17 4.05
C HIS A 108 -5.89 -15.31 5.57
N CYS A 109 -7.03 -15.79 6.05
CA CYS A 109 -7.32 -15.96 7.47
C CYS A 109 -7.29 -17.44 7.85
N GLY A 110 -6.50 -17.80 8.88
CA GLY A 110 -6.44 -19.14 9.44
C GLY A 110 -5.33 -20.03 8.85
N GLN A 111 -5.23 -21.27 9.34
CA GLN A 111 -4.22 -22.24 8.90
C GLN A 111 -4.86 -23.57 8.47
N GLY A 112 -4.23 -24.27 7.53
CA GLY A 112 -4.65 -25.59 7.07
C GLY A 112 -6.01 -25.57 6.37
N SER A 113 -6.88 -26.54 6.69
CA SER A 113 -8.18 -26.74 6.03
C SER A 113 -9.22 -25.64 6.31
N ASN A 114 -8.95 -24.73 7.25
CA ASN A 114 -9.85 -23.65 7.64
C ASN A 114 -9.40 -22.29 7.10
N CYS A 115 -8.44 -22.27 6.16
CA CYS A 115 -7.99 -21.04 5.52
C CYS A 115 -9.13 -20.44 4.69
N THR A 116 -9.53 -19.22 5.03
CA THR A 116 -10.52 -18.45 4.28
C THR A 116 -9.81 -17.31 3.56
N VAL A 117 -10.21 -17.07 2.31
CA VAL A 117 -9.62 -16.04 1.45
C VAL A 117 -10.66 -14.95 1.24
N GLU A 118 -10.38 -13.76 1.76
CA GLU A 118 -11.27 -12.61 1.66
C GLU A 118 -10.63 -11.50 0.82
N TYR A 119 -11.30 -11.12 -0.26
CA TYR A 119 -10.90 -9.94 -1.04
C TYR A 119 -11.32 -8.66 -0.34
N GLU A 120 -10.52 -7.62 -0.48
CA GLU A 120 -10.93 -6.29 -0.10
C GLU A 120 -12.23 -5.85 -0.80
N TYR A 121 -12.95 -5.00 -0.11
CA TYR A 121 -14.19 -4.41 -0.59
C TYR A 121 -13.95 -2.94 -0.96
N ILE A 122 -14.08 -2.65 -2.26
CA ILE A 122 -14.02 -1.29 -2.78
C ILE A 122 -15.44 -0.73 -2.81
N TYR A 123 -15.61 0.36 -2.08
CA TYR A 123 -16.85 1.07 -1.83
C TYR A 123 -17.28 1.90 -3.07
N GLU A 124 -17.66 1.21 -4.13
CA GLU A 124 -18.18 1.79 -5.39
C GLU A 124 -19.23 0.84 -5.98
N GLN A 125 -20.27 1.41 -6.60
CA GLN A 125 -21.27 0.61 -7.31
C GLN A 125 -20.74 0.25 -8.70
N PRO A 126 -20.71 -1.05 -9.06
CA PRO A 126 -20.34 -1.42 -10.40
C PRO A 126 -21.29 -0.81 -11.44
N GLN A 127 -20.76 -0.23 -12.51
CA GLN A 127 -21.48 0.28 -13.67
C GLN A 127 -22.22 -0.84 -14.43
N LYS A 128 -21.70 -2.07 -14.43
CA LYS A 128 -22.38 -3.21 -15.05
C LYS A 128 -22.55 -4.38 -14.09
N ALA A 129 -23.68 -5.07 -14.23
CA ALA A 129 -23.94 -6.30 -13.48
C ALA A 129 -22.86 -7.35 -13.80
N GLY A 130 -22.25 -7.90 -12.75
CA GLY A 130 -21.17 -8.89 -12.86
C GLY A 130 -19.76 -8.31 -12.98
N GLU A 131 -19.59 -6.98 -13.12
CA GLU A 131 -18.27 -6.36 -13.08
C GLU A 131 -17.77 -6.19 -11.63
N HIS A 132 -16.46 -6.32 -11.44
CA HIS A 132 -15.79 -6.11 -10.17
C HIS A 132 -15.03 -4.78 -10.19
N VAL A 133 -15.23 -3.97 -9.16
CA VAL A 133 -14.41 -2.77 -8.95
C VAL A 133 -13.10 -3.17 -8.30
N ASN A 134 -11.99 -2.81 -8.95
CA ASN A 134 -10.61 -3.08 -8.51
C ASN A 134 -9.83 -1.78 -8.29
N ARG A 135 -8.72 -1.86 -7.55
CA ARG A 135 -7.73 -0.77 -7.52
C ARG A 135 -7.06 -0.69 -8.89
N CYS A 136 -6.52 0.47 -9.22
CA CYS A 136 -5.89 0.73 -10.51
C CYS A 136 -4.46 1.21 -10.31
N LEU A 137 -3.48 0.36 -10.64
CA LEU A 137 -2.08 0.73 -10.64
C LEU A 137 -1.75 1.34 -11.99
N CYS A 138 -1.22 2.56 -11.98
CA CYS A 138 -0.76 3.27 -13.18
C CYS A 138 0.65 3.81 -12.91
N VAL A 139 1.67 3.02 -13.24
CA VAL A 139 3.07 3.43 -13.06
C VAL A 139 3.46 4.42 -14.16
N LYS A 140 3.56 5.70 -13.81
CA LYS A 140 3.85 6.77 -14.77
C LYS A 140 5.34 6.83 -15.09
N SER A 141 5.72 6.56 -16.34
CA SER A 141 7.13 6.58 -16.77
C SER A 141 7.81 7.93 -16.49
N SER A 142 7.08 9.03 -16.69
CA SER A 142 7.53 10.40 -16.41
C SER A 142 7.94 10.68 -14.96
N LEU A 143 7.47 9.86 -14.00
CA LEU A 143 7.76 10.02 -12.57
C LEU A 143 8.78 9.00 -12.03
N LEU A 144 9.28 8.09 -12.87
CA LEU A 144 10.25 7.07 -12.44
C LEU A 144 11.68 7.60 -12.36
N ARG A 145 12.05 8.62 -13.16
CA ARG A 145 13.40 9.21 -13.31
C ARG A 145 14.55 8.21 -13.51
N SER A 146 14.85 7.37 -12.52
CA SER A 146 15.87 6.32 -12.53
C SER A 146 15.64 5.25 -11.44
N GLY A 147 14.44 5.18 -10.85
CA GLY A 147 14.18 4.37 -9.67
C GLY A 147 12.79 3.76 -9.67
N ASP A 148 12.46 3.18 -8.53
CA ASP A 148 11.25 2.38 -8.32
C ASP A 148 9.99 3.24 -8.14
N TRP A 149 8.83 2.59 -8.25
CA TRP A 149 7.53 3.21 -8.00
C TRP A 149 7.04 2.91 -6.60
N HIS A 150 6.63 3.94 -5.85
CA HIS A 150 5.94 3.78 -4.59
C HIS A 150 4.44 4.00 -4.77
N GLN A 151 3.67 2.92 -4.66
CA GLN A 151 2.21 2.91 -4.68
C GLN A 151 1.67 3.14 -3.27
N TYR A 152 1.25 4.37 -2.99
CA TYR A 152 0.64 4.75 -1.71
C TYR A 152 -0.87 4.54 -1.75
N ASP A 153 -1.27 3.33 -1.39
CA ASP A 153 -2.67 3.00 -1.21
C ASP A 153 -3.20 3.50 0.14
N ASP A 154 -4.51 3.52 0.24
CA ASP A 154 -5.22 4.00 1.42
C ASP A 154 -5.56 2.85 2.38
N ILE A 155 -6.77 2.87 2.94
CA ILE A 155 -7.25 1.82 3.83
C ILE A 155 -7.74 0.61 3.03
N ILE A 156 -7.36 -0.58 3.47
CA ILE A 156 -7.92 -1.83 2.97
C ILE A 156 -9.21 -2.09 3.75
N CYS A 157 -10.34 -1.93 3.07
CA CYS A 157 -11.63 -2.23 3.66
C CYS A 157 -11.98 -3.70 3.46
N MET A 158 -12.40 -4.38 4.53
CA MET A 158 -13.00 -5.71 4.42
C MET A 158 -14.51 -5.60 4.31
N ARG A 159 -15.12 -6.66 3.77
CA ARG A 159 -16.57 -6.76 3.72
C ARG A 159 -17.12 -6.77 5.15
N PRO A 160 -18.02 -5.84 5.52
CA PRO A 160 -18.63 -5.88 6.84
C PRO A 160 -19.51 -7.13 6.99
N PRO A 161 -19.65 -7.70 8.19
CA PRO A 161 -20.54 -8.84 8.41
C PRO A 161 -22.01 -8.45 8.15
N GLY A 162 -22.66 -9.06 7.15
CA GLY A 162 -24.08 -8.84 6.83
C GLY A 162 -24.45 -9.03 5.34
N THR A 163 -25.73 -8.82 5.00
CA THR A 163 -26.27 -9.04 3.64
C THR A 163 -25.88 -7.93 2.66
N LEU A 164 -25.23 -8.31 1.55
CA LEU A 164 -24.74 -7.42 0.47
C LEU A 164 -25.77 -6.42 -0.07
N GLU A 165 -27.02 -6.86 -0.27
CA GLU A 165 -28.09 -6.03 -0.83
C GLU A 165 -28.42 -4.81 0.02
N LYS A 166 -28.28 -4.92 1.35
CA LYS A 166 -28.55 -3.79 2.25
C LYS A 166 -27.43 -2.76 2.28
N PHE A 167 -26.21 -3.11 1.83
CA PHE A 167 -25.06 -2.21 1.87
C PHE A 167 -24.79 -1.56 0.50
N GLN A 168 -24.99 -2.30 -0.60
CA GLN A 168 -24.89 -1.74 -1.95
C GLN A 168 -25.93 -0.64 -2.20
N ASN A 169 -27.15 -0.83 -1.70
CA ASN A 169 -28.22 0.16 -1.74
C ASN A 169 -28.05 1.31 -0.73
N LEU A 170 -27.07 1.20 0.16
CA LEU A 170 -26.92 2.06 1.34
C LEU A 170 -25.50 2.62 1.40
N PHE A 171 -24.94 2.98 0.23
CA PHE A 171 -23.83 3.94 0.08
C PHE A 171 -24.25 5.31 0.59
N THR A 172 -24.61 5.34 1.87
CA THR A 172 -25.14 6.46 2.58
C THR A 172 -24.03 7.45 2.79
N ASN A 173 -24.42 8.72 2.90
CA ASN A 173 -23.49 9.81 3.22
C ASN A 173 -22.63 9.50 4.46
N LYS A 174 -23.07 8.64 5.39
CA LYS A 174 -22.29 8.22 6.54
C LYS A 174 -21.09 7.33 6.17
N ILE A 175 -21.31 6.24 5.42
CA ILE A 175 -20.22 5.34 4.98
C ILE A 175 -19.20 6.11 4.14
N LYS A 176 -19.70 6.95 3.23
CA LYS A 176 -18.85 7.82 2.40
C LYS A 176 -17.98 8.75 3.25
N LYS A 177 -18.54 9.38 4.30
CA LYS A 177 -17.78 10.24 5.22
C LYS A 177 -16.70 9.48 5.99
N GLU A 178 -17.01 8.29 6.50
CA GLU A 178 -16.01 7.46 7.19
C GLU A 178 -14.90 7.00 6.25
N LEU A 179 -15.24 6.61 5.01
CA LEU A 179 -14.26 6.25 3.99
C LEU A 179 -13.34 7.42 3.64
N LEU A 180 -13.91 8.63 3.44
CA LEU A 180 -13.12 9.85 3.19
C LEU A 180 -12.21 10.19 4.37
N LYS A 181 -12.70 10.04 5.62
CA LYS A 181 -11.89 10.24 6.83
C LYS A 181 -10.73 9.24 6.88
N GLY A 182 -10.99 7.96 6.57
CA GLY A 182 -9.97 6.92 6.47
C GLY A 182 -8.91 7.22 5.41
N LYS A 183 -9.33 7.64 4.21
CA LYS A 183 -8.42 8.06 3.13
C LYS A 183 -7.56 9.26 3.53
N LYS A 184 -8.15 10.30 4.13
CA LYS A 184 -7.41 11.48 4.63
C LYS A 184 -6.39 11.09 5.71
N MET A 185 -6.76 10.17 6.61
CA MET A 185 -5.85 9.64 7.63
C MET A 185 -4.69 8.87 6.99
N ALA A 186 -4.98 7.92 6.10
CA ALA A 186 -3.95 7.15 5.41
C ALA A 186 -2.98 8.06 4.66
N ALA A 187 -3.50 9.05 3.93
CA ALA A 187 -2.68 10.02 3.23
C ALA A 187 -1.77 10.83 4.19
N LYS A 188 -2.25 11.22 5.37
CA LYS A 188 -1.43 11.91 6.38
C LYS A 188 -0.29 11.02 6.88
N ILE A 189 -0.56 9.74 7.14
CA ILE A 189 0.43 8.76 7.61
C ILE A 189 1.49 8.53 6.52
N MET A 190 1.07 8.23 5.30
CA MET A 190 1.97 8.03 4.15
C MET A 190 2.83 9.27 3.90
N LEU A 191 2.24 10.47 3.97
CA LEU A 191 2.98 11.71 3.81
C LEU A 191 4.03 11.88 4.91
N GLY A 192 3.69 11.61 6.17
CA GLY A 192 4.65 11.64 7.28
C GLY A 192 5.85 10.71 7.05
N ARG A 193 5.62 9.51 6.50
CA ARG A 193 6.70 8.57 6.11
C ARG A 193 7.56 9.11 4.97
N ILE A 194 6.97 9.76 3.98
CA ILE A 194 7.76 10.41 2.93
C ILE A 194 8.66 11.50 3.52
N PHE A 195 8.13 12.33 4.42
CA PHE A 195 8.93 13.35 5.12
C PHE A 195 10.03 12.74 5.99
N SER A 196 9.86 11.53 6.55
CA SER A 196 10.89 10.91 7.39
C SER A 196 12.18 10.59 6.63
N ILE A 197 12.14 10.46 5.29
CA ILE A 197 13.33 10.34 4.43
C ILE A 197 14.30 11.51 4.68
N LEU A 198 13.78 12.69 4.99
CA LEU A 198 14.58 13.89 5.24
C LEU A 198 15.22 13.94 6.64
N GLN A 199 14.87 13.02 7.56
CA GLN A 199 15.49 12.96 8.89
C GLN A 199 17.01 12.78 8.79
N THR A 200 17.46 11.97 7.85
CA THR A 200 18.88 11.84 7.51
C THR A 200 19.16 12.70 6.28
N TRP A 201 19.59 13.95 6.49
CA TRP A 201 19.81 14.87 5.39
C TRP A 201 21.02 14.51 4.54
N ASN A 202 20.80 14.25 3.24
CA ASN A 202 21.84 14.18 2.21
C ASN A 202 21.22 14.35 0.80
N PRO A 203 22.03 14.57 -0.26
CA PRO A 203 21.51 14.77 -1.62
C PRO A 203 20.73 13.57 -2.19
N ILE A 204 21.04 12.34 -1.76
CA ILE A 204 20.33 11.12 -2.19
C ILE A 204 18.95 11.09 -1.56
N ASN A 205 18.85 11.31 -0.25
CA ASN A 205 17.59 11.34 0.48
C ASN A 205 16.69 12.49 0.04
N LEU A 206 17.25 13.67 -0.24
CA LEU A 206 16.50 14.78 -0.84
C LEU A 206 15.89 14.39 -2.19
N ARG A 207 16.67 13.71 -3.04
CA ARG A 207 16.18 13.23 -4.34
C ARG A 207 15.07 12.20 -4.16
N ASN A 208 15.25 11.23 -3.27
CA ASN A 208 14.27 10.19 -2.96
C ASN A 208 12.97 10.80 -2.43
N PHE A 209 13.05 11.76 -1.50
CA PHE A 209 11.91 12.52 -0.99
C PHE A 209 11.12 13.16 -2.13
N PHE A 210 11.77 13.92 -3.03
CA PHE A 210 11.04 14.58 -4.12
C PHE A 210 10.44 13.58 -5.12
N THR A 211 11.09 12.45 -5.38
CA THR A 211 10.55 11.39 -6.24
C THR A 211 9.30 10.79 -5.61
N GLN A 212 9.39 10.31 -4.37
CA GLN A 212 8.28 9.68 -3.65
C GLN A 212 7.13 10.67 -3.38
N PHE A 213 7.43 11.93 -3.04
CA PHE A 213 6.41 12.96 -2.86
C PHE A 213 5.61 13.22 -4.15
N ARG A 214 6.27 13.23 -5.31
CA ARG A 214 5.58 13.38 -6.61
C ARG A 214 4.73 12.15 -6.95
N GLN A 215 5.24 10.95 -6.68
CA GLN A 215 4.49 9.71 -6.87
C GLN A 215 3.24 9.69 -5.96
N PHE A 216 3.41 9.98 -4.67
CA PHE A 216 2.32 10.14 -3.71
C PHE A 216 1.26 11.14 -4.16
N TYR A 217 1.70 12.34 -4.54
CA TYR A 217 0.78 13.38 -5.02
C TYR A 217 -0.01 12.88 -6.25
N SER A 218 0.66 12.23 -7.20
CA SER A 218 0.03 11.67 -8.39
C SER A 218 -1.01 10.58 -8.08
N VAL A 219 -0.78 9.74 -7.06
CA VAL A 219 -1.71 8.66 -6.68
C VAL A 219 -2.91 9.20 -5.90
N VAL A 220 -2.68 10.14 -4.98
CA VAL A 220 -3.72 10.60 -4.05
C VAL A 220 -4.60 11.73 -4.64
N GLN A 221 -4.07 12.53 -5.56
CA GLN A 221 -4.82 13.67 -6.14
C GLN A 221 -6.09 13.21 -6.87
N VAL A 222 -6.01 12.13 -7.64
CA VAL A 222 -7.15 11.55 -8.36
C VAL A 222 -7.17 10.05 -8.10
N PRO A 223 -7.91 9.58 -7.07
CA PRO A 223 -8.05 8.16 -6.80
C PRO A 223 -8.66 7.45 -8.01
N MET A 224 -7.93 6.48 -8.55
CA MET A 224 -8.34 5.71 -9.73
C MET A 224 -8.85 4.32 -9.30
N ILE A 225 -9.90 3.87 -9.96
CA ILE A 225 -10.42 2.50 -9.87
C ILE A 225 -10.42 1.88 -11.27
N TYR A 226 -10.45 0.56 -11.31
CA TYR A 226 -10.55 -0.20 -12.55
C TYR A 226 -11.84 -1.01 -12.58
N GLU A 227 -12.64 -0.76 -13.61
CA GLU A 227 -13.87 -1.49 -13.89
C GLU A 227 -14.03 -1.61 -15.41
N GLY A 228 -13.42 -2.65 -15.99
CA GLY A 228 -13.25 -2.81 -17.45
C GLY A 228 -12.32 -1.77 -18.10
N LYS A 229 -12.21 -0.58 -17.51
CA LYS A 229 -11.30 0.51 -17.85
C LYS A 229 -10.89 1.27 -16.58
N ALA A 230 -9.74 1.93 -16.63
CA ALA A 230 -9.35 2.88 -15.59
C ALA A 230 -10.26 4.11 -15.61
N GLN A 231 -10.72 4.53 -14.44
CA GLN A 231 -11.53 5.73 -14.28
C GLN A 231 -11.35 6.35 -12.89
N PRO A 232 -11.59 7.66 -12.74
CA PRO A 232 -11.61 8.29 -11.43
C PRO A 232 -12.73 7.69 -10.57
N TRP A 233 -12.50 7.61 -9.27
CA TRP A 233 -13.48 7.14 -8.29
C TRP A 233 -14.51 8.24 -7.99
N HIS A 234 -15.45 8.45 -8.93
CA HIS A 234 -16.39 9.57 -8.91
C HIS A 234 -17.32 9.57 -7.68
N SER A 235 -17.76 8.41 -7.18
CA SER A 235 -18.71 8.33 -6.06
C SER A 235 -18.13 8.83 -4.73
N LEU A 236 -16.80 8.90 -4.59
CA LEU A 236 -16.15 9.54 -3.45
C LEU A 236 -16.43 11.05 -3.38
N GLY A 237 -16.84 11.69 -4.49
CA GLY A 237 -17.25 13.09 -4.52
C GLY A 237 -16.23 14.04 -3.87
N LEU A 238 -14.95 13.76 -4.05
CA LEU A 238 -13.87 14.69 -3.74
C LEU A 238 -14.09 15.93 -4.60
N ARG A 239 -14.80 16.93 -4.05
CA ARG A 239 -14.89 18.25 -4.65
C ARG A 239 -13.49 18.88 -4.56
N GLU A 240 -13.14 19.72 -5.54
CA GLU A 240 -11.86 20.44 -5.57
C GLU A 240 -11.56 21.20 -4.25
N GLU A 241 -12.59 21.57 -3.49
CA GLU A 241 -12.48 22.18 -2.16
C GLU A 241 -11.95 21.23 -1.07
N GLU A 242 -12.20 19.91 -1.13
CA GLU A 242 -11.59 18.94 -0.20
C GLU A 242 -10.14 18.58 -0.60
N VAL A 243 -9.75 18.92 -1.83
CA VAL A 243 -8.37 18.84 -2.29
C VAL A 243 -7.52 19.95 -1.66
N SER A 244 -8.10 20.92 -0.96
CA SER A 244 -7.36 21.98 -0.26
C SER A 244 -6.54 21.48 0.96
N VAL A 245 -6.77 20.25 1.40
CA VAL A 245 -5.95 19.56 2.41
C VAL A 245 -4.69 18.95 1.79
N PHE A 246 -4.71 18.70 0.48
CA PHE A 246 -3.54 18.31 -0.28
C PHE A 246 -2.83 19.58 -0.75
N PRO A 247 -1.51 19.71 -0.58
CA PRO A 247 -0.81 20.94 -0.94
C PRO A 247 -0.95 21.18 -2.46
N GLN A 248 -1.85 22.07 -2.83
CA GLN A 248 -2.11 22.45 -4.23
C GLN A 248 -1.06 23.41 -4.79
N SER A 249 0.00 23.70 -4.03
CA SER A 249 1.01 24.66 -4.42
C SER A 249 2.39 24.27 -3.88
N PRO A 250 3.45 24.34 -4.70
CA PRO A 250 4.84 24.26 -4.23
C PRO A 250 5.18 25.29 -3.13
N VAL A 251 4.37 26.34 -2.99
CA VAL A 251 4.54 27.40 -1.99
C VAL A 251 4.03 26.96 -0.60
N ALA A 252 3.11 25.99 -0.51
CA ALA A 252 2.66 25.41 0.76
C ALA A 252 3.76 24.56 1.43
N LEU A 253 4.75 24.09 0.66
CA LEU A 253 5.95 23.41 1.17
C LEU A 253 6.78 24.35 2.07
N VAL A 254 6.74 25.66 1.84
CA VAL A 254 7.51 26.67 2.60
C VAL A 254 6.93 26.85 4.01
N TRP A 255 5.64 26.61 4.23
CA TRP A 255 5.04 26.72 5.56
C TRP A 255 5.30 25.50 6.44
N VAL A 256 5.30 24.28 5.87
CA VAL A 256 5.60 23.05 6.64
C VAL A 256 7.05 23.03 7.13
N VAL A 257 8.00 23.59 6.35
CA VAL A 257 9.42 23.69 6.73
C VAL A 257 9.70 24.77 7.78
N ARG A 258 8.77 25.71 8.02
CA ARG A 258 8.99 26.86 8.93
C ARG A 258 8.44 26.70 10.35
N VAL A 259 7.75 25.58 10.63
CA VAL A 259 7.17 25.27 11.95
C VAL A 259 7.77 23.99 12.54
N SER A 260 8.98 23.61 12.11
CA SER A 260 9.83 22.60 12.76
C SER A 260 11.09 23.26 13.31
#